data_AF-A0A414HV04-F1
#
_entry.id   AF-A0A414HV04-F1
#
_cell.length_a   1.000
_cell.length_b   1.000
_cell.length_c   1.000
_cell.angle_alpha   90.00
_cell.angle_beta   90.00
_cell.angle_gamma   90.00
#
_symmetry.space_group_name_H-M   'P 1'
#
loop_
_entity.id
_entity.type
_entity.pdbx_description
1 polymer ?
#
loop_
_entity_poly.entity_id
_entity_poly.type
_entity_poly.pdbx_seq_one_letter_code
_entity_poly.pdbx_strand_id
1 'polypeptide(L)'
;MDKSYFETRKTEIQSEIDSWKQELKDLEDEYISSNQKFPIGSKVCITTPAHTGMVLSTREKVTFPEAKRYSYVTGYEIRCKEVVPILMKAKKDGTISKIRDYITFERVIVELA
;
A
#
# COMPACT_ATOMS: atom_id res chain seq x y z
N MET A 1 -21.48 32.57 -31.56
CA MET A 1 -20.60 31.44 -31.24
C MET A 1 -21.29 30.18 -31.70
N ASP A 2 -20.63 29.38 -32.53
CA ASP A 2 -21.24 28.20 -33.15
C ASP A 2 -21.09 26.93 -32.32
N LYS A 3 -22.07 26.03 -32.44
CA LYS A 3 -22.06 24.70 -31.79
C LYS A 3 -20.80 23.90 -32.11
N SER A 4 -20.30 23.99 -33.35
CA SER A 4 -19.08 23.30 -33.77
C SER A 4 -17.85 23.73 -32.97
N TYR A 5 -17.76 25.00 -32.59
CA TYR A 5 -16.65 25.51 -31.78
C TYR A 5 -16.61 24.86 -30.40
N PHE A 6 -17.78 24.67 -29.77
CA PHE A 6 -17.87 24.02 -28.46
C PHE A 6 -17.52 22.54 -28.50
N GLU A 7 -17.97 21.81 -29.53
CA GLU A 7 -17.65 20.38 -29.67
C GLU A 7 -16.14 20.16 -29.87
N THR A 8 -15.50 20.95 -30.75
CA THR A 8 -14.04 20.86 -30.96
C THR A 8 -13.28 21.17 -29.67
N ARG A 9 -13.65 22.26 -28.97
CA ARG A 9 -12.96 22.64 -27.73
C ARG A 9 -13.13 21.60 -26.62
N LYS A 10 -14.30 20.96 -26.55
CA LYS A 10 -14.55 19.86 -25.61
C LYS A 10 -13.64 18.66 -25.89
N THR A 11 -13.47 18.29 -27.16
CA THR A 11 -12.58 17.17 -27.55
C THR A 11 -11.11 17.46 -27.29
N GLU A 12 -10.66 18.71 -27.51
CA GLU A 12 -9.30 19.14 -27.18
C GLU A 12 -9.04 19.02 -25.68
N ILE A 13 -9.92 19.58 -24.84
CA ILE A 13 -9.81 19.50 -23.38
C ILE A 13 -9.84 18.06 -22.89
N GLN A 14 -10.71 17.21 -23.46
CA GLN A 14 -10.76 15.80 -23.08
C GLN A 14 -9.44 15.08 -23.40
N SER A 15 -8.84 15.38 -24.56
CA SER A 15 -7.56 14.81 -24.96
C SER A 15 -6.43 15.26 -24.02
N GLU A 16 -6.41 16.53 -23.60
CA GLU A 16 -5.45 17.04 -22.60
C GLU A 16 -5.62 16.33 -21.25
N ILE A 17 -6.86 16.15 -20.78
CA ILE A 17 -7.15 15.43 -19.52
C ILE A 17 -6.62 14.00 -19.59
N ASP A 18 -6.83 13.30 -20.70
CA ASP A 18 -6.41 11.91 -20.83
C ASP A 18 -4.89 11.79 -20.96
N SER A 19 -4.23 12.77 -21.60
CA SER A 19 -2.77 12.89 -21.60
C SER A 19 -2.21 13.06 -20.19
N TRP A 20 -2.76 13.98 -19.39
CA TRP A 20 -2.29 14.21 -18.02
C TRP A 20 -2.53 13.01 -17.10
N LYS A 21 -3.64 12.28 -17.28
CA LYS A 21 -3.88 11.04 -16.53
C LYS A 21 -2.85 9.96 -16.85
N GLN A 22 -2.46 9.85 -18.11
CA GLN A 22 -1.43 8.89 -18.53
C GLN A 22 -0.07 9.28 -17.93
N GLU A 23 0.32 10.55 -18.05
CA GLU A 23 1.56 11.08 -17.47
C GLU A 23 1.61 10.88 -15.95
N LEU A 24 0.50 11.15 -15.24
CA LEU A 24 0.40 10.93 -13.80
C LEU A 24 0.61 9.45 -13.45
N LYS A 25 0.01 8.53 -14.21
CA LYS A 25 0.17 7.09 -13.98
C LYS A 25 1.62 6.65 -14.21
N ASP A 26 2.25 7.13 -15.26
CA ASP A 26 3.64 6.80 -15.58
C ASP A 26 4.59 7.29 -14.47
N LEU A 27 4.36 8.50 -13.95
CA LEU A 27 5.10 9.06 -12.82
C LEU A 27 4.87 8.28 -11.51
N GLU A 28 3.63 7.84 -11.24
CA GLU A 28 3.31 7.01 -10.08
C GLU A 28 4.02 5.66 -10.15
N ASP A 29 3.99 5.01 -11.32
CA ASP A 29 4.66 3.73 -11.57
C ASP A 29 6.20 3.87 -11.44
N GLU A 30 6.79 4.94 -11.96
CA GLU A 30 8.22 5.25 -11.81
C GLU A 30 8.60 5.48 -10.35
N TYR A 31 7.80 6.26 -9.62
CA TYR A 31 8.04 6.57 -8.21
C TYR A 31 7.94 5.31 -7.36
N ILE A 32 6.95 4.44 -7.61
CA ILE A 32 6.81 3.15 -6.94
C ILE A 32 8.01 2.25 -7.25
N SER A 33 8.38 2.11 -8.52
CA SER A 33 9.48 1.26 -8.97
C SER A 33 10.82 1.67 -8.34
N SER A 34 11.06 2.98 -8.23
CA SER A 34 12.31 3.53 -7.68
C SER A 34 12.40 3.45 -6.16
N ASN A 35 11.26 3.34 -5.45
CA ASN A 35 11.19 3.35 -3.98
C ASN A 35 10.71 2.00 -3.40
N GLN A 36 10.64 0.95 -4.21
CA GLN A 36 10.27 -0.38 -3.74
C GLN A 36 11.31 -0.92 -2.75
N LYS A 37 10.86 -1.34 -1.57
CA LYS A 37 11.74 -1.89 -0.51
C LYS A 37 11.96 -3.39 -0.67
N PHE A 38 10.98 -4.08 -1.24
CA PHE A 38 10.92 -5.53 -1.38
C PHE A 38 10.42 -5.93 -2.77
N PRO A 39 10.94 -7.00 -3.38
CA PRO A 39 10.41 -7.51 -4.64
C PRO A 39 8.95 -7.95 -4.51
N ILE A 40 8.12 -7.70 -5.53
CA ILE A 40 6.75 -8.19 -5.59
C ILE A 40 6.76 -9.74 -5.61
N GLY A 41 5.86 -10.36 -4.85
CA GLY A 41 5.78 -11.80 -4.64
C GLY A 41 6.61 -12.30 -3.46
N SER A 42 7.47 -11.46 -2.87
CA SER A 42 8.29 -11.85 -1.72
C SER A 42 7.43 -12.14 -0.49
N LYS A 43 7.85 -13.15 0.25
CA LYS A 43 7.36 -13.42 1.60
C LYS A 43 8.13 -12.53 2.57
N VAL A 44 7.41 -11.80 3.41
CA VAL A 44 7.96 -10.95 4.45
C VAL A 44 7.53 -11.42 5.83
N CYS A 45 8.45 -11.30 6.78
CA CYS A 45 8.19 -11.48 8.20
C CYS A 45 7.90 -10.11 8.81
N ILE A 46 6.74 -9.98 9.44
CA ILE A 46 6.34 -8.79 10.18
C ILE A 46 6.50 -9.12 11.66
N THR A 47 7.44 -8.44 12.30
CA THR A 47 7.70 -8.54 13.73
C THR A 47 7.11 -7.32 14.42
N THR A 48 6.10 -7.53 15.25
CA THR A 48 5.60 -6.51 16.17
C THR A 48 6.34 -6.68 17.50
N PRO A 49 7.20 -5.74 17.90
CA PRO A 49 7.94 -5.83 19.16
C PRO A 49 6.99 -5.79 20.36
N ALA A 50 7.47 -6.34 21.47
CA ALA A 50 6.76 -6.28 22.73
C ALA A 50 6.50 -4.81 23.12
N HIS A 51 5.26 -4.49 23.47
CA HIS A 51 4.89 -3.13 23.83
C HIS A 51 3.78 -3.12 24.87
N THR A 52 3.75 -2.08 25.69
CA THR A 52 2.67 -1.86 26.65
C THR A 52 1.58 -1.03 25.97
N GLY A 53 0.36 -1.56 25.96
CA GLY A 53 -0.82 -0.88 25.44
C GLY A 53 -1.92 -0.82 26.49
N MET A 54 -2.90 0.05 26.27
CA MET A 54 -4.11 0.07 27.09
C MET A 54 -5.20 -0.70 26.35
N VAL A 55 -5.80 -1.68 27.02
CA VAL A 55 -6.94 -2.40 26.46
C VAL A 55 -8.17 -1.50 26.56
N LEU A 56 -8.81 -1.19 25.43
CA LEU A 56 -9.94 -0.25 25.39
C LEU A 56 -11.14 -0.71 26.23
N SER A 57 -11.35 -2.02 26.39
CA SER A 57 -12.48 -2.57 27.13
C SER A 57 -12.30 -2.49 28.66
N THR A 58 -11.11 -2.77 29.19
CA THR A 58 -10.86 -2.78 30.64
C THR A 58 -10.13 -1.55 31.15
N ARG A 59 -9.57 -0.72 30.26
CA ARG A 59 -8.66 0.41 30.57
C ARG A 59 -7.41 0.02 31.33
N GLU A 60 -7.09 -1.27 31.38
CA GLU A 60 -5.88 -1.77 32.02
C GLU A 60 -4.70 -1.67 31.06
N LYS A 61 -3.52 -1.41 31.62
CA LYS A 61 -2.27 -1.48 30.88
C LYS A 61 -1.86 -2.95 30.78
N VAL A 62 -1.87 -3.48 29.57
CA VAL A 62 -1.45 -4.84 29.27
C VAL A 62 -0.17 -4.79 28.46
N THR A 63 0.76 -5.68 28.78
CA THR A 63 1.97 -5.87 28.00
C THR A 63 1.70 -6.91 26.94
N PHE A 64 1.75 -6.49 25.68
CA PHE A 64 1.64 -7.40 24.54
C PHE A 64 3.02 -7.99 24.25
N PRO A 65 3.16 -9.33 24.21
CA PRO A 65 4.42 -9.96 23.86
C PRO A 65 4.79 -9.68 22.39
N GLU A 66 6.05 -9.92 22.04
CA GLU A 66 6.48 -9.88 20.65
C GLU A 66 5.70 -10.91 19.83
N ALA A 67 5.20 -10.49 18.67
CA ALA A 67 4.44 -11.34 17.77
C ALA A 67 5.04 -11.28 16.37
N LYS A 68 5.21 -12.46 15.76
CA LYS A 68 5.68 -12.59 14.38
C LYS A 68 4.59 -13.18 13.51
N ARG A 69 4.45 -12.66 12.30
CA ARG A 69 3.53 -13.17 11.29
C ARG A 69 4.11 -13.00 9.90
N TYR A 70 3.69 -13.87 8.99
CA TYR A 70 4.14 -13.83 7.61
C TYR A 70 3.06 -13.28 6.70
N SER A 71 3.49 -12.45 5.75
CA SER A 71 2.66 -11.87 4.70
C SER A 71 3.41 -11.85 3.39
N TYR A 72 2.69 -11.64 2.28
CA TYR A 72 3.25 -11.56 0.94
C TYR A 72 3.07 -10.16 0.39
N VAL A 73 4.11 -9.64 -0.28
CA VAL A 73 4.06 -8.37 -1.00
C VAL A 73 3.38 -8.60 -2.34
N THR A 74 2.20 -8.02 -2.57
CA THR A 74 1.48 -8.19 -3.84
C THR A 74 1.56 -6.98 -4.76
N GLY A 75 2.06 -5.87 -4.24
CA GLY A 75 2.18 -4.61 -4.97
C GLY A 75 2.54 -3.48 -4.02
N TYR A 76 2.37 -2.25 -4.47
CA TYR A 76 2.67 -1.04 -3.73
C TYR A 76 1.57 -0.01 -3.92
N GLU A 77 1.43 0.88 -2.96
CA GLU A 77 0.60 2.08 -3.06
C GLU A 77 1.32 3.26 -2.44
N ILE A 78 1.02 4.46 -2.94
CA ILE A 78 1.53 5.70 -2.37
C ILE A 78 0.56 6.15 -1.28
N ARG A 79 0.99 6.15 -0.02
CA ARG A 79 0.25 6.73 1.10
C ARG A 79 1.04 7.86 1.71
N CYS A 80 0.40 9.02 1.89
CA CYS A 80 1.02 10.17 2.55
C CYS A 80 2.41 10.54 1.97
N LYS A 81 2.58 10.41 0.64
CA LYS A 81 3.84 10.64 -0.10
C LYS A 81 4.94 9.59 0.13
N GLU A 82 4.62 8.44 0.73
CA GLU A 82 5.55 7.32 0.89
C GLU A 82 5.06 6.09 0.11
N VAL A 83 6.01 5.34 -0.46
CA VAL A 83 5.73 4.06 -1.12
C VAL A 83 5.65 2.96 -0.08
N VAL A 84 4.45 2.39 0.04
CA VAL A 84 4.11 1.39 1.07
C VAL A 84 3.72 0.08 0.40
N PRO A 85 4.27 -1.07 0.83
CA PRO A 85 3.92 -2.36 0.26
C PRO A 85 2.49 -2.75 0.61
N ILE A 86 1.78 -3.28 -0.39
CA ILE A 86 0.49 -3.95 -0.21
C ILE A 86 0.78 -5.37 0.26
N LEU A 87 0.42 -5.64 1.51
CA LEU A 87 0.66 -6.93 2.16
C LEU A 87 -0.62 -7.76 2.19
N MET A 88 -0.51 -9.02 1.80
CA MET A 88 -1.57 -10.03 1.93
C MET A 88 -1.16 -11.08 2.96
N LYS A 89 -2.07 -11.47 3.85
CA LYS A 89 -1.75 -12.45 4.91
C LYS A 89 -1.35 -13.79 4.31
N ALA A 90 -0.35 -14.46 4.90
CA ALA A 90 -0.10 -15.87 4.59
C ALA A 90 -1.15 -16.76 5.27
N LYS A 91 -1.67 -17.76 4.57
CA LYS A 91 -2.48 -18.84 5.17
C LYS A 91 -1.58 -19.82 5.92
N LYS A 92 -2.19 -20.67 6.76
CA LYS A 92 -1.48 -21.78 7.44
C LYS A 92 -0.83 -22.74 6.44
N ASP A 93 -1.44 -22.91 5.27
CA ASP A 93 -0.95 -23.76 4.17
C ASP A 93 0.19 -23.11 3.37
N GLY A 94 0.63 -21.91 3.75
CA GLY A 94 1.70 -21.16 3.08
C GLY A 94 1.26 -20.36 1.85
N THR A 95 0.01 -20.50 1.39
CA THR A 95 -0.52 -19.73 0.24
C THR A 95 -0.95 -18.31 0.60
N ILE A 96 -1.08 -17.44 -0.41
CA ILE A 96 -1.52 -16.05 -0.24
C ILE A 96 -3.02 -16.01 0.10
N SER A 97 -3.40 -15.29 1.16
CA SER A 97 -4.80 -15.02 1.49
C SER A 97 -5.38 -13.92 0.61
N LYS A 98 -6.71 -13.94 0.40
CA LYS A 98 -7.44 -12.82 -0.23
C LYS A 98 -7.60 -11.62 0.72
N ILE A 99 -7.24 -11.78 1.99
CA ILE A 99 -7.38 -10.76 3.03
C ILE A 99 -6.09 -9.95 3.13
N ARG A 100 -6.24 -8.64 2.94
CA ARG A 100 -5.16 -7.66 3.12
C ARG A 100 -4.72 -7.60 4.57
N ASP A 101 -3.41 -7.50 4.79
CA ASP A 101 -2.84 -7.29 6.12
C ASP A 101 -2.62 -5.79 6.36
N TYR A 102 -3.46 -5.20 7.21
CA TYR A 102 -3.29 -3.82 7.64
C TYR A 102 -2.31 -3.79 8.81
N ILE A 103 -1.16 -3.15 8.58
CA ILE A 103 -0.13 -2.94 9.59
C ILE A 103 0.17 -1.46 9.75
N THR A 104 0.49 -1.06 10.97
CA THR A 104 1.00 0.28 11.26
C THR A 104 2.52 0.24 11.15
N PHE A 105 3.06 0.71 10.03
CA PHE A 105 4.50 0.66 9.73
C PHE A 105 5.39 1.37 10.77
N GLU A 106 4.85 2.30 11.55
CA GLU A 106 5.58 3.00 12.62
C GLU A 106 6.07 2.10 13.76
N ARG A 107 5.40 0.95 13.99
CA ARG A 107 5.63 0.10 15.17
C ARG A 107 6.02 -1.33 14.83
N VAL A 108 6.32 -1.62 13.58
CA VAL A 108 6.60 -2.99 13.13
C VAL A 108 7.88 -3.02 12.33
N ILE A 109 8.62 -4.11 12.49
CA ILE A 109 9.82 -4.40 11.71
C ILE A 109 9.40 -5.35 10.61
N VAL A 110 9.72 -5.02 9.36
CA VAL A 110 9.41 -5.84 8.19
C VAL A 110 10.71 -6.28 7.54
N GLU A 111 10.91 -7.59 7.46
CA GLU A 111 12.11 -8.23 6.91
C GLU A 111 11.72 -9.27 5.87
N LEU A 112 12.63 -9.60 4.95
CA LEU A 112 12.44 -10.73 4.04
C LEU A 112 12.50 -12.04 4.85
N ALA A 113 11.55 -12.93 4.59
CA ALA A 113 11.38 -14.20 5.30
C ALA A 113 12.16 -15.35 4.66
#